data_AF-A0A1I9G8T0-F1
#
_entry.id   AF-A0A1I9G8T0-F1
#
_cell.length_a   1.000
_cell.length_b   1.000
_cell.length_c   1.000
_cell.angle_alpha   90.00
_cell.angle_beta   90.00
_cell.angle_gamma   90.00
#
_symmetry.space_group_name_H-M   'P 1'
#
loop_
_entity.id
_entity.type
_entity.pdbx_description
1 polymer ?
#
loop_
_entity_poly.entity_id
_entity_poly.type
_entity_poly.pdbx_seq_one_letter_code
_entity_poly.pdbx_strand_id
1 'polypeptide(L)'
;MPIQKIIFERTLNLPDGGMIGAPEVLQLGQNLIHLIQAKKAIDIDAMLASGEAGKWDFVFIDADKINYPRYYDQSVNLLRPGGVILIDNALWGGSVVKGSGYIKDRNTAAVDETNQKASKDPRVYNYLMNIADGIHVIFKKNTKLGKNT
;
A
#
# COMPACT_ATOMS: atom_id res chain seq x y z
N MET A 1 -4.25 2.20 -19.73
CA MET A 1 -3.57 3.22 -18.91
C MET A 1 -3.38 2.67 -17.51
N PRO A 2 -2.29 3.00 -16.79
CA PRO A 2 -2.12 2.60 -15.39
C PRO A 2 -3.33 3.05 -14.55
N ILE A 3 -3.79 2.22 -13.60
CA ILE A 3 -4.98 2.50 -12.79
C ILE A 3 -4.89 3.84 -12.05
N GLN A 4 -3.68 4.19 -11.60
CA GLN A 4 -3.39 5.47 -10.96
C GLN A 4 -3.77 6.66 -11.86
N LYS A 5 -3.52 6.56 -13.17
CA LYS A 5 -3.78 7.65 -14.12
C LYS A 5 -5.28 7.88 -14.29
N ILE A 6 -6.06 6.79 -14.36
CA ILE A 6 -7.52 6.85 -14.44
C ILE A 6 -8.09 7.51 -13.18
N ILE A 7 -7.60 7.10 -12.01
CA ILE A 7 -8.00 7.68 -10.71
C ILE A 7 -7.68 9.18 -10.68
N PHE A 8 -6.47 9.57 -11.06
CA PHE A 8 -6.07 10.97 -11.03
C PHE A 8 -6.94 11.84 -11.93
N GLU A 9 -7.12 11.45 -13.20
CA GLU A 9 -7.90 12.22 -14.17
C GLU A 9 -9.36 12.37 -13.79
N ARG A 10 -9.95 11.34 -13.17
CA ARG A 10 -11.39 11.31 -12.88
C ARG A 10 -11.77 11.83 -11.51
N THR A 11 -10.86 11.82 -10.53
CA THR A 11 -11.18 12.24 -9.16
C THR A 11 -10.17 13.20 -8.56
N LEU A 12 -8.87 12.87 -8.56
CA LEU A 12 -7.91 13.68 -7.79
C LEU A 12 -7.63 15.05 -8.40
N ASN A 13 -7.82 15.21 -9.72
CA ASN A 13 -7.63 16.48 -10.41
C ASN A 13 -8.81 17.46 -10.23
N LEU A 14 -9.84 17.09 -9.47
CA LEU A 14 -10.96 17.97 -9.13
C LEU A 14 -10.61 18.87 -7.92
N PRO A 15 -11.27 20.03 -7.75
CA PRO A 15 -11.17 20.82 -6.52
C PRO A 15 -11.48 19.94 -5.30
N ASP A 16 -10.64 20.01 -4.27
CA ASP A 16 -10.71 19.18 -3.05
C ASP A 16 -10.60 17.66 -3.27
N GLY A 17 -10.25 17.22 -4.48
CA GLY A 17 -10.18 15.82 -4.87
C GLY A 17 -9.04 15.01 -4.23
N GLY A 18 -7.99 15.68 -3.78
CA GLY A 18 -6.75 15.05 -3.28
C GLY A 18 -6.81 14.50 -1.85
N MET A 19 -7.81 14.86 -1.06
CA MET A 19 -7.93 14.47 0.36
C MET A 19 -9.37 14.03 0.72
N ILE A 20 -10.11 13.51 -0.25
CA ILE A 20 -11.49 13.05 -0.05
C ILE A 20 -11.51 11.96 1.02
N GLY A 21 -12.27 12.16 2.09
CA GLY A 21 -12.41 11.17 3.15
C GLY A 21 -11.18 11.06 4.08
N ALA A 22 -10.26 12.03 4.07
CA ALA A 22 -9.08 12.01 4.93
C ALA A 22 -9.42 11.94 6.44
N PRO A 23 -10.41 12.68 6.98
CA PRO A 23 -10.81 12.52 8.38
C PRO A 23 -11.24 11.09 8.73
N GLU A 24 -11.98 10.44 7.84
CA GLU A 24 -12.45 9.06 8.01
C GLU A 24 -11.29 8.06 7.96
N VAL A 25 -10.32 8.26 7.06
CA VAL A 25 -9.10 7.43 6.97
C VAL A 25 -8.27 7.56 8.25
N LEU A 26 -8.07 8.79 8.75
CA LEU A 26 -7.32 9.02 9.99
C LEU A 26 -8.01 8.38 11.19
N GLN A 27 -9.33 8.57 11.33
CA GLN A 27 -10.09 7.98 12.42
C GLN A 27 -10.11 6.45 12.36
N LEU A 28 -10.27 5.87 11.16
CA LEU A 28 -10.20 4.43 10.94
C LEU A 28 -8.83 3.89 11.34
N GLY A 29 -7.74 4.52 10.90
CA GLY A 29 -6.37 4.11 11.23
C GLY A 29 -6.12 4.10 12.75
N GLN A 30 -6.52 5.16 13.45
CA GLN A 30 -6.41 5.25 14.91
C GLN A 30 -7.21 4.15 15.62
N ASN A 31 -8.46 3.94 15.19
CA ASN A 31 -9.32 2.91 15.77
C ASN A 31 -8.77 1.51 15.52
N LEU A 32 -8.24 1.25 14.33
CA LEU A 32 -7.64 -0.03 13.98
C LEU A 32 -6.45 -0.32 14.87
N ILE A 33 -5.51 0.63 15.01
CA ILE A 33 -4.33 0.51 15.86
C ILE A 33 -4.74 0.18 17.30
N HIS A 34 -5.75 0.88 17.83
CA HIS A 34 -6.24 0.66 19.18
C HIS A 34 -6.89 -0.72 19.34
N LEU A 35 -7.81 -1.09 18.44
CA LEU A 35 -8.59 -2.33 18.53
C LEU A 35 -7.74 -3.58 18.39
N ILE A 36 -6.80 -3.60 17.44
CA ILE A 36 -5.95 -4.78 17.20
C ILE A 36 -4.67 -4.78 18.04
N GLN A 37 -4.49 -3.74 18.87
CA GLN A 37 -3.25 -3.52 19.63
C GLN A 37 -2.02 -3.58 18.71
N ALA A 38 -2.09 -2.84 17.60
CA ALA A 38 -1.09 -2.91 16.55
C ALA A 38 0.31 -2.59 17.11
N LYS A 39 1.30 -3.37 16.67
CA LYS A 39 2.70 -3.17 17.08
C LYS A 39 3.42 -2.36 16.04
N LYS A 40 4.13 -1.32 16.47
CA LYS A 40 5.08 -0.62 15.60
C LYS A 40 6.24 -1.57 15.30
N ALA A 41 6.42 -1.91 14.03
CA ALA A 41 7.60 -2.64 13.58
C ALA A 41 8.79 -1.67 13.49
N ILE A 42 9.80 -1.88 14.34
CA ILE A 42 11.04 -1.10 14.31
C ILE A 42 12.03 -1.71 13.30
N ASP A 43 12.02 -3.05 13.20
CA ASP A 43 12.89 -3.80 12.29
C ASP A 43 12.14 -5.04 11.77
N ILE A 44 11.73 -4.99 10.51
CA ILE A 44 11.01 -6.11 9.88
C ILE A 44 11.96 -7.28 9.57
N ASP A 45 13.24 -7.02 9.31
CA ASP A 45 14.22 -8.09 9.04
C ASP A 45 14.45 -8.91 10.30
N ALA A 46 14.55 -8.25 11.46
CA ALA A 46 14.64 -8.95 12.75
C ALA A 46 13.41 -9.84 13.00
N MET A 47 12.20 -9.37 12.69
CA MET A 47 10.97 -10.16 12.82
C MET A 47 10.98 -11.38 11.89
N LEU A 48 11.37 -11.19 10.63
CA LEU A 48 11.50 -12.29 9.68
C LEU A 48 12.56 -13.31 10.14
N ALA A 49 13.70 -12.83 10.64
CA ALA A 49 14.77 -13.67 11.19
C ALA A 49 14.34 -14.45 12.45
N SER A 50 13.46 -13.88 13.27
CA SER A 50 12.84 -14.57 14.41
C SER A 50 11.71 -15.52 14.03
N GLY A 51 11.52 -15.80 12.73
CA GLY A 51 10.55 -16.76 12.24
C GLY A 51 9.12 -16.24 12.22
N GLU A 52 8.90 -14.92 12.12
CA GLU A 52 7.55 -14.32 12.03
C GLU A 52 6.93 -14.35 10.62
N ALA A 53 7.64 -14.94 9.65
CA ALA A 53 7.13 -15.12 8.30
C ALA A 53 5.80 -15.90 8.31
N GLY A 54 4.81 -15.38 7.59
CA GLY A 54 3.50 -16.03 7.47
C GLY A 54 2.60 -15.98 8.71
N LYS A 55 2.93 -15.16 9.73
CA LYS A 55 2.17 -15.10 10.99
C LYS A 55 1.25 -13.90 11.13
N TRP A 56 1.37 -12.90 10.27
CA TRP A 56 0.66 -11.63 10.42
C TRP A 56 -0.63 -11.61 9.60
N ASP A 57 -1.72 -11.17 10.22
CA ASP A 57 -3.01 -10.97 9.55
C ASP A 57 -3.03 -9.68 8.72
N PHE A 58 -2.34 -8.64 9.20
CA PHE A 58 -2.49 -7.29 8.71
C PHE A 58 -1.18 -6.50 8.84
N VAL A 59 -0.86 -5.67 7.85
CA VAL A 59 0.24 -4.70 7.86
C VAL A 59 -0.24 -3.35 7.34
N PHE A 60 0.10 -2.26 8.04
CA PHE A 60 -0.11 -0.89 7.59
C PHE A 60 1.25 -0.23 7.34
N ILE A 61 1.49 0.22 6.11
CA ILE A 61 2.71 0.90 5.70
C ILE A 61 2.41 2.40 5.60
N ASP A 62 2.80 3.13 6.64
CA ASP A 62 2.94 4.59 6.61
C ASP A 62 4.25 4.96 7.33
N ALA A 63 5.30 5.11 6.53
CA ALA A 63 6.67 5.32 6.99
C ALA A 63 7.43 6.25 6.02
N ASP A 64 8.76 6.24 6.07
CA ASP A 64 9.58 6.93 5.09
C ASP A 64 9.45 6.30 3.69
N LYS A 65 9.07 7.12 2.72
CA LYS A 65 8.60 6.64 1.41
C LYS A 65 9.70 5.95 0.60
N ILE A 66 10.95 6.32 0.80
CA ILE A 66 12.09 5.74 0.08
C ILE A 66 12.24 4.23 0.31
N ASN A 67 11.80 3.73 1.46
CA ASN A 67 11.87 2.33 1.82
C ASN A 67 10.58 1.56 1.53
N TYR A 68 9.53 2.20 0.99
CA TYR A 68 8.27 1.51 0.68
C TYR A 68 8.45 0.26 -0.20
N PRO A 69 9.29 0.25 -1.25
CA PRO A 69 9.48 -0.97 -2.05
C PRO A 69 10.02 -2.14 -1.23
N ARG A 70 10.86 -1.85 -0.22
CA ARG A 70 11.44 -2.84 0.69
C ARG A 70 10.42 -3.31 1.70
N TYR A 71 9.70 -2.37 2.33
CA TYR A 71 8.64 -2.67 3.29
C TYR A 71 7.55 -3.52 2.65
N TYR A 72 7.17 -3.24 1.42
CA TYR A 72 6.21 -4.06 0.67
C TYR A 72 6.66 -5.53 0.59
N ASP A 73 7.87 -5.79 0.09
CA ASP A 73 8.36 -7.16 -0.08
C ASP A 73 8.42 -7.93 1.24
N GLN A 74 8.91 -7.27 2.28
CA GLN A 74 8.99 -7.85 3.63
C GLN A 74 7.60 -8.10 4.22
N SER A 75 6.67 -7.18 4.02
CA SER A 75 5.28 -7.30 4.49
C SER A 75 4.56 -8.47 3.83
N VAL A 76 4.76 -8.67 2.52
CA VAL A 76 4.23 -9.86 1.84
C VAL A 76 4.77 -11.15 2.46
N ASN A 77 6.02 -11.17 2.92
CA ASN A 77 6.61 -12.35 3.58
C ASN A 77 6.07 -12.55 5.01
N LEU A 78 5.87 -11.47 5.78
CA LEU A 78 5.27 -11.52 7.11
C LEU A 78 3.81 -12.02 7.09
N LEU A 79 3.04 -11.63 6.07
CA LEU A 79 1.62 -11.95 6.04
C LEU A 79 1.36 -13.45 5.89
N ARG A 80 0.35 -13.96 6.60
CA ARG A 80 -0.24 -15.26 6.30
C ARG A 80 -1.00 -15.23 4.96
N PRO A 81 -1.26 -16.39 4.32
CA PRO A 81 -2.25 -16.48 3.25
C PRO A 81 -3.58 -15.82 3.64
N GLY A 82 -4.10 -14.95 2.78
CA GLY A 82 -5.31 -14.16 3.02
C GLY A 82 -5.13 -12.93 3.92
N GLY A 83 -3.90 -12.65 4.38
CA GLY A 83 -3.60 -11.41 5.11
C GLY A 83 -3.60 -10.18 4.20
N VAL A 84 -3.62 -8.99 4.80
CA VAL A 84 -3.83 -7.71 4.09
C VAL A 84 -2.71 -6.72 4.37
N ILE A 85 -2.24 -6.02 3.33
CA ILE A 85 -1.40 -4.83 3.43
C ILE A 85 -2.24 -3.62 3.03
N LEU A 86 -2.16 -2.55 3.80
CA LEU A 86 -2.57 -1.21 3.41
C LEU A 86 -1.33 -0.33 3.30
N ILE A 87 -1.18 0.39 2.18
CA ILE A 87 -0.12 1.37 1.98
C ILE A 87 -0.75 2.75 1.85
N ASP A 88 -0.36 3.67 2.73
CA ASP A 88 -0.83 5.05 2.70
C ASP A 88 -0.01 5.93 1.73
N ASN A 89 -0.64 7.00 1.25
CA ASN A 89 -0.12 7.97 0.28
C ASN A 89 0.31 7.35 -1.05
N ALA A 90 -0.43 6.34 -1.51
CA ALA A 90 -0.11 5.60 -2.73
C ALA A 90 -0.31 6.43 -4.01
N LEU A 91 -1.04 7.55 -3.98
CA LEU A 91 -1.18 8.46 -5.13
C LEU A 91 -0.21 9.65 -5.07
N TRP A 92 0.31 9.99 -3.88
CA TRP A 92 1.35 11.01 -3.64
C TRP A 92 1.02 12.37 -4.30
N GLY A 93 -0.19 12.86 -4.04
CA GLY A 93 -0.75 14.07 -4.64
C GLY A 93 -0.88 13.99 -6.16
N GLY A 94 -1.00 12.77 -6.70
CA GLY A 94 -0.96 12.50 -8.14
C GLY A 94 0.43 12.55 -8.78
N SER A 95 1.50 12.76 -8.01
CA SER A 95 2.84 12.91 -8.56
C SER A 95 3.38 11.62 -9.19
N VAL A 96 2.86 10.45 -8.78
CA VAL A 96 3.22 9.16 -9.39
C VAL A 96 2.73 9.01 -10.85
N VAL A 97 1.75 9.81 -11.28
CA VAL A 97 1.15 9.74 -12.62
C VAL A 97 1.41 10.93 -13.52
N LYS A 98 2.16 11.92 -13.05
CA LYS A 98 2.57 13.06 -13.89
C LYS A 98 3.34 12.56 -15.11
N GLY A 99 3.12 13.22 -16.26
CA GLY A 99 3.60 12.79 -17.57
C GLY A 99 5.13 12.75 -17.72
N SER A 100 5.62 12.31 -18.88
CA SER A 100 7.05 12.04 -19.15
C SER A 100 8.00 13.24 -18.96
N GLY A 101 7.49 14.47 -18.96
CA GLY A 101 8.29 15.68 -18.66
C GLY A 101 8.49 15.96 -17.17
N TYR A 102 7.86 15.20 -16.27
CA TYR A 102 7.98 15.37 -14.83
C TYR A 102 9.12 14.52 -14.26
N ILE A 103 10.09 15.19 -13.63
CA ILE A 103 11.19 14.52 -12.93
C ILE A 103 10.70 14.15 -11.53
N LYS A 104 10.53 12.85 -11.29
CA LYS A 104 10.17 12.32 -9.97
C LYS A 104 11.34 12.47 -9.01
N ASP A 105 11.08 13.06 -7.85
CA ASP A 105 12.03 12.96 -6.74
C ASP A 105 12.13 11.52 -6.22
N ARG A 106 13.07 11.27 -5.31
CA ARG A 106 13.34 9.93 -4.78
C ARG A 106 12.13 9.31 -4.08
N ASN A 107 11.32 10.12 -3.39
CA ASN A 107 10.13 9.63 -2.69
C ASN A 107 9.04 9.25 -3.70
N THR A 108 8.76 10.12 -4.66
CA THR A 108 7.78 9.89 -5.72
C THR A 108 8.14 8.66 -6.55
N ALA A 109 9.43 8.49 -6.87
CA ALA A 109 9.92 7.31 -7.57
C ALA A 109 9.69 6.03 -6.75
N ALA A 110 9.96 6.04 -5.45
CA ALA A 110 9.77 4.89 -4.57
C ALA A 110 8.29 4.52 -4.37
N VAL A 111 7.40 5.50 -4.23
CA VAL A 111 5.95 5.24 -4.17
C VAL A 111 5.45 4.63 -5.48
N ASP A 112 5.85 5.18 -6.63
CA ASP A 112 5.50 4.62 -7.93
C ASP A 112 6.05 3.20 -8.11
N GLU A 113 7.33 2.96 -7.79
CA GLU A 113 7.93 1.63 -7.82
C GLU A 113 7.12 0.64 -6.97
N THR A 114 6.75 1.02 -5.74
CA THR A 114 5.96 0.19 -4.83
C THR A 114 4.61 -0.18 -5.45
N ASN A 115 3.92 0.80 -6.03
CA ASN A 115 2.66 0.56 -6.74
C ASN A 115 2.83 -0.39 -7.92
N GLN A 116 3.89 -0.23 -8.71
CA GLN A 116 4.19 -1.10 -9.84
C GLN A 116 4.52 -2.53 -9.37
N LYS A 117 5.28 -2.68 -8.28
CA LYS A 117 5.59 -3.98 -7.67
C LYS A 117 4.32 -4.67 -7.23
N ALA A 118 3.49 -4.03 -6.40
CA ALA A 118 2.23 -4.59 -5.94
C ALA A 118 1.27 -4.96 -7.09
N SER A 119 1.19 -4.11 -8.12
CA SER A 119 0.34 -4.35 -9.29
C SER A 119 0.76 -5.58 -10.11
N LYS A 120 2.06 -5.86 -10.18
CA LYS A 120 2.65 -6.96 -10.99
C LYS A 120 2.97 -8.20 -10.18
N ASP A 121 2.84 -8.16 -8.85
CA ASP A 121 3.23 -9.27 -7.98
C ASP A 121 2.22 -10.42 -8.08
N PRO A 122 2.62 -11.61 -8.57
CA PRO A 122 1.70 -12.73 -8.75
C PRO A 122 1.19 -13.30 -7.43
N ARG A 123 1.83 -12.97 -6.29
CA ARG A 123 1.47 -13.47 -4.96
C ARG A 123 0.26 -12.76 -4.34
N VAL A 124 -0.24 -11.68 -4.95
CA VAL A 124 -1.26 -10.83 -4.34
C VAL A 124 -2.42 -10.49 -5.29
N TYR A 125 -3.58 -10.23 -4.72
CA TYR A 125 -4.61 -9.40 -5.36
C TYR A 125 -4.47 -7.99 -4.83
N ASN A 126 -4.71 -6.97 -5.65
CA ASN A 126 -4.61 -5.58 -5.20
C ASN A 126 -5.66 -4.69 -5.85
N TYR A 127 -6.00 -3.62 -5.17
CA TYR A 127 -6.73 -2.48 -5.73
C TYR A 127 -6.27 -1.19 -5.06
N LEU A 128 -6.32 -0.09 -5.80
CA LEU A 128 -5.95 1.23 -5.33
C LEU A 128 -7.21 2.07 -5.14
N MET A 129 -7.49 2.45 -3.89
CA MET A 129 -8.57 3.37 -3.57
C MET A 129 -8.11 4.81 -3.72
N ASN A 130 -9.02 5.66 -4.19
CA ASN A 130 -8.83 7.10 -4.37
C ASN A 130 -9.36 7.93 -3.19
N ILE A 131 -9.33 7.35 -1.99
CA ILE A 131 -9.64 8.04 -0.73
C ILE A 131 -8.35 8.55 -0.09
N ALA A 132 -8.43 9.67 0.62
CA ALA A 132 -7.29 10.45 1.09
C ALA A 132 -6.27 10.66 -0.04
N ASP A 133 -4.98 10.50 0.25
CA ASP A 133 -3.91 10.57 -0.75
C ASP A 133 -3.64 9.21 -1.44
N GLY A 134 -4.66 8.37 -1.51
CA GLY A 134 -4.63 7.04 -2.10
C GLY A 134 -4.22 5.95 -1.12
N ILE A 135 -5.08 4.92 -1.00
CA ILE A 135 -4.83 3.74 -0.17
C ILE A 135 -4.69 2.52 -1.07
N HIS A 136 -3.50 1.92 -1.12
CA HIS A 136 -3.28 0.69 -1.86
C HIS A 136 -3.62 -0.50 -0.96
N VAL A 137 -4.68 -1.24 -1.31
CA VAL A 137 -5.13 -2.43 -0.58
C VAL A 137 -4.62 -3.67 -1.30
N ILE A 138 -3.91 -4.53 -0.58
CA ILE A 138 -3.23 -5.70 -1.14
C ILE A 138 -3.57 -6.93 -0.28
N PHE A 139 -4.06 -7.99 -0.90
CA PHE A 139 -4.40 -9.26 -0.26
C PHE A 139 -3.41 -10.33 -0.68
N LYS A 140 -2.72 -10.96 0.27
CA LYS A 140 -1.85 -12.10 -0.02
C LYS A 140 -2.70 -13.29 -0.47
N LYS A 141 -2.42 -13.83 -1.67
CA LYS A 141 -3.18 -14.97 -2.20
C LYS A 141 -3.01 -16.19 -1.31
N ASN A 142 -4.07 -16.99 -1.23
CA ASN A 142 -3.98 -18.31 -0.66
C ASN A 142 -3.55 -19.31 -1.74
N THR A 143 -2.34 -19.83 -1.61
CA THR A 143 -1.78 -20.83 -2.53
C THR A 143 -2.59 -22.12 -2.56
N LYS A 144 -3.44 -22.38 -1.56
CA LYS A 144 -4.35 -23.55 -1.50
C LYS A 144 -5.68 -23.37 -2.26
N LEU A 145 -6.05 -22.15 -2.65
CA LEU A 145 -7.31 -21.85 -3.35
C LEU A 145 -7.16 -21.85 -4.89
N GLY A 146 -5.99 -22.20 -5.41
CA GLY A 146 -5.75 -22.25 -6.85
C GLY A 146 -6.43 -23.45 -7.50
N LYS A 147 -7.65 -23.26 -8.03
CA LYS A 147 -8.11 -23.80 -9.34
C LYS A 147 -9.56 -23.50 -9.75
N ASN A 148 -10.41 -22.86 -8.94
CA ASN A 148 -11.86 -22.79 -9.24
C ASN A 148 -12.48 -21.38 -9.26
N THR A 149 -11.82 -20.40 -9.87
CA THR A 149 -12.49 -19.15 -10.30
C THR A 149 -11.89 -18.67 -11.60
#